data_AF-A0A8H7D8C6-F1
#
_entry.id   AF-A0A8H7D8C6-F1
#
_cell.length_a   1.000
_cell.length_b   1.000
_cell.length_c   1.000
_cell.angle_alpha   90.00
_cell.angle_beta   90.00
_cell.angle_gamma   90.00
#
_symmetry.space_group_name_H-M   'P 1'
#
loop_
_entity.id
_entity.type
_entity.pdbx_description
1 polymer ?
#
loop_
_entity_poly.entity_id
_entity_poly.type
_entity_poly.pdbx_seq_one_letter_code
_entity_poly.pdbx_strand_id
1 'polypeptide(L)'
;MNRRHGFLPLATSTACTETTKMQGLSTPDGTPVRQYRFPPFPPVPVGVKILPFNEFKEYGTRVVVDGDEVETCGLGIPTIVVEKKKKEKTIVAQNGTPLKKEWWDTWALSGYPLRGSYDPKLDRVDRFSQAAIEFSKEYHINSYQHLQSLWAKFTWFVGVTALAGSQSAAEADEEQSDDDDAHAPPFTTQATATDAEPLHIQQSETPVQPPIEDKTAAFLNNPAESTKIFLSSYMREHGLIWDRLKLVSAPHILRFFINFLLINKVLPECIQGLQEALKTIDLAGKELPLMHDISEALPDAFSGACQAHWGRKAGGFVSSDSSDLDPISDEPKAKRAKLVHSADEATEEIEIQTDRATLPESDNVRVSATQDVDMGAPADNAAWGSESWGSTGWGAGLETGATAIMDTADDGGWGSGSGWGDAAWGKSDAIANDPLVPQVPPAKLKFAPQPTLTTLLGPTALPLTHAPGIVEWSLRRIKSVSAPPSAVSQGEGAEAVERALETRMHRLVLEPWVGPAAAASAPHVLRSSNGALAPAVAASPEQPKPHDVLRDEITVLVEPKVAGLLCAGMGLCGTWVQLARVQDQEGVEFQDACVEADGKKKALTKAQKARLGLRYWYIDELVMIVPSFWAV
;
A
#
# COMPACT_ATOMS: atom_id res chain seq x y z
N MET A 1 -36.76 29.48 -53.11
CA MET A 1 -36.63 30.05 -51.76
C MET A 1 -35.18 30.46 -51.55
N ASN A 2 -34.99 31.75 -51.27
CA ASN A 2 -33.71 32.45 -51.14
C ASN A 2 -32.78 31.85 -50.08
N ARG A 3 -31.47 31.78 -50.35
CA ARG A 3 -30.43 32.22 -49.40
C ARG A 3 -29.09 32.48 -50.10
N ARG A 4 -28.56 33.66 -49.79
CA ARG A 4 -27.40 34.34 -50.36
C ARG A 4 -26.09 33.74 -49.80
N HIS A 5 -25.07 33.63 -50.66
CA HIS A 5 -23.68 33.52 -50.25
C HIS A 5 -23.17 34.89 -49.78
N GLY A 6 -22.66 34.97 -48.55
CA GLY A 6 -21.97 36.13 -48.00
C GLY A 6 -20.46 35.89 -47.98
N PHE A 7 -19.73 36.71 -48.72
CA PHE A 7 -18.28 36.88 -48.63
C PHE A 7 -17.93 37.70 -47.37
N LEU A 8 -16.86 37.31 -46.66
CA LEU A 8 -16.20 38.13 -45.64
C LEU A 8 -14.74 38.45 -46.07
N PRO A 9 -14.21 39.65 -45.78
CA PRO A 9 -12.91 40.10 -46.27
C PRO A 9 -11.73 39.78 -45.32
N LEU A 10 -10.52 39.71 -45.90
CA LEU A 10 -9.23 39.66 -45.21
C LEU A 10 -9.01 40.89 -44.32
N ALA A 11 -8.56 40.66 -43.09
CA ALA A 11 -8.04 41.69 -42.19
C ALA A 11 -6.49 41.75 -42.26
N THR A 12 -5.99 42.97 -42.39
CA THR A 12 -4.58 43.37 -42.40
C THR A 12 -3.95 43.30 -41.01
N SER A 13 -2.70 42.82 -40.96
CA SER A 13 -1.84 42.76 -39.77
C SER A 13 -1.30 44.15 -39.41
N THR A 14 -1.55 44.59 -38.17
CA THR A 14 -1.03 45.84 -37.60
C THR A 14 0.12 45.53 -36.65
N ALA A 15 1.29 46.11 -36.92
CA ALA A 15 2.48 46.02 -36.09
C ALA A 15 2.28 46.76 -34.74
N CYS A 16 2.65 46.11 -33.64
CA CYS A 16 2.65 46.69 -32.30
C CYS A 16 4.10 46.87 -31.83
N THR A 17 4.55 48.11 -31.67
CA THR A 17 5.82 48.48 -31.04
C THR A 17 5.53 49.00 -29.63
N GLU A 18 5.75 48.16 -28.61
CA GLU A 18 5.79 48.61 -27.21
C GLU A 18 7.22 48.57 -26.68
N THR A 19 7.69 49.72 -26.22
CA THR A 19 9.00 49.91 -25.60
C THR A 19 8.85 49.81 -24.08
N THR A 20 9.11 48.63 -23.52
CA THR A 20 9.08 48.40 -22.07
C THR A 20 10.41 48.80 -21.41
N LYS A 21 10.39 49.83 -20.57
CA LYS A 21 11.50 50.17 -19.65
C LYS A 21 11.56 49.13 -18.53
N MET A 22 12.57 48.26 -18.56
CA MET A 22 12.88 47.32 -17.48
C MET A 22 13.81 47.98 -16.45
N GLN A 23 13.37 48.00 -15.19
CA GLN A 23 14.18 48.36 -14.02
C GLN A 23 15.12 47.18 -13.65
N GLY A 24 16.34 47.50 -13.23
CA GLY A 24 17.44 46.53 -13.09
C GLY A 24 17.29 45.57 -11.90
N LEU A 25 17.51 44.28 -12.16
CA LEU A 25 17.69 43.25 -11.12
C LEU A 25 19.13 43.27 -10.60
N SER A 26 19.30 43.47 -9.30
CA SER A 26 20.54 43.21 -8.55
C SER A 26 20.44 41.88 -7.79
N THR A 27 21.54 41.12 -7.70
CA THR A 27 21.65 39.99 -6.76
C THR A 27 21.75 40.50 -5.31
N PRO A 28 21.42 39.67 -4.30
CA PRO A 28 21.47 40.05 -2.88
C PRO A 28 22.84 40.57 -2.40
N ASP A 29 23.93 40.15 -3.06
CA ASP A 29 25.31 40.48 -2.67
C ASP A 29 25.86 41.74 -3.36
N GLY A 30 25.01 42.52 -4.04
CA GLY A 30 25.43 43.76 -4.71
C GLY A 30 26.41 43.58 -5.87
N THR A 31 26.66 42.33 -6.30
CA THR A 31 27.50 42.05 -7.47
C THR A 31 26.70 42.39 -8.74
N PRO A 32 27.23 43.25 -9.63
CA PRO A 32 26.53 43.60 -10.86
C PRO A 32 26.41 42.33 -11.73
N VAL A 33 25.18 41.86 -11.93
CA VAL A 33 24.88 40.81 -12.89
C VAL A 33 25.25 41.34 -14.26
N ARG A 34 26.37 40.85 -14.83
CA ARG A 34 26.73 41.15 -16.22
C ARG A 34 25.71 40.49 -17.14
N GLN A 35 24.62 41.19 -17.43
CA GLN A 35 23.76 40.85 -18.55
C GLN A 35 24.56 41.06 -19.84
N TYR A 36 25.11 39.99 -20.38
CA TYR A 36 25.59 39.98 -21.76
C TYR A 36 24.37 40.10 -22.68
N ARG A 37 23.96 41.33 -22.99
CA ARG A 37 23.00 41.60 -24.07
C ARG A 37 23.76 41.59 -25.38
N PHE A 38 23.56 40.52 -26.15
CA PHE A 38 23.86 40.52 -27.57
C PHE A 38 22.69 41.19 -28.30
N PRO A 39 22.91 42.21 -29.15
CA PRO A 39 24.18 42.81 -29.63
C PRO A 39 24.68 44.04 -28.82
N PRO A 40 25.98 44.43 -28.92
CA PRO A 40 26.97 43.96 -29.90
C PRO A 40 27.74 42.70 -29.45
N PHE A 41 28.08 41.85 -30.42
CA PHE A 41 28.99 40.72 -30.21
C PHE A 41 30.41 41.22 -29.86
N PRO A 42 31.17 40.52 -28.99
CA PRO A 42 32.56 40.86 -28.75
C PRO A 42 33.35 40.73 -30.07
N PRO A 43 34.37 41.58 -30.28
CA PRO A 43 35.20 41.51 -31.48
C PRO A 43 35.93 40.16 -31.55
N VAL A 44 36.03 39.62 -32.76
CA VAL A 44 36.71 38.35 -33.03
C VAL A 44 38.18 38.45 -32.58
N PRO A 45 38.68 37.50 -31.76
CA PRO A 45 40.07 37.50 -31.35
C PRO A 45 41.04 37.53 -32.54
N VAL A 46 42.13 38.29 -32.41
CA VAL A 46 43.15 38.44 -33.46
C VAL A 46 43.73 37.06 -33.81
N GLY A 47 43.64 36.67 -35.10
CA GLY A 47 44.13 35.39 -35.60
C GLY A 47 43.10 34.25 -35.66
N VAL A 48 41.87 34.47 -35.19
CA VAL A 48 40.79 33.46 -35.25
C VAL A 48 39.89 33.72 -36.45
N LYS A 49 39.85 32.79 -37.41
CA LYS A 49 38.89 32.81 -38.52
C LYS A 49 37.60 32.10 -38.06
N ILE A 50 36.53 32.86 -37.83
CA ILE A 50 35.21 32.27 -37.60
C ILE A 50 34.69 31.76 -38.94
N LEU A 51 34.46 30.46 -39.04
CA LEU A 51 33.83 29.86 -40.21
C LEU A 51 32.35 30.26 -40.23
N PRO A 52 31.86 30.91 -41.31
CA PRO A 52 30.45 31.18 -41.44
C PRO A 52 29.66 29.87 -41.58
N PHE A 53 28.41 29.86 -41.12
CA PHE A 53 27.62 28.63 -40.97
C PHE A 53 27.40 27.89 -42.31
N ASN A 54 27.43 28.60 -43.44
CA ASN A 54 27.35 28.02 -44.79
C ASN A 54 28.63 27.26 -45.21
N GLU A 55 29.77 27.54 -44.58
CA GLU A 55 31.04 26.83 -44.78
C GLU A 55 31.22 25.69 -43.75
N PHE A 56 30.34 25.59 -42.76
CA PHE A 56 30.34 24.50 -41.79
C PHE A 56 29.90 23.20 -42.47
N LYS A 57 30.76 22.17 -42.39
CA LYS A 57 30.41 20.80 -42.74
C LYS A 57 30.25 20.02 -41.45
N GLU A 58 29.11 19.37 -41.30
CA GLU A 58 28.92 18.43 -40.21
C GLU A 58 29.84 17.22 -40.41
N TYR A 59 30.71 16.99 -39.42
CA TYR A 59 31.53 15.78 -39.34
C TYR A 59 30.97 14.96 -38.18
N GLY A 60 30.24 13.88 -38.49
CA GLY A 60 29.68 13.00 -37.46
C GLY A 60 30.78 12.41 -36.57
N THR A 61 30.44 12.02 -35.34
CA THR A 61 31.33 11.26 -34.47
C THR A 61 31.39 9.80 -34.93
N ARG A 62 32.59 9.22 -34.99
CA ARG A 62 32.76 7.79 -35.26
C ARG A 62 32.64 7.06 -33.93
N VAL A 63 31.47 6.46 -33.68
CA VAL A 63 31.26 5.59 -32.51
C VAL A 63 32.06 4.30 -32.76
N VAL A 64 33.09 4.09 -31.94
CA VAL A 64 33.89 2.87 -31.96
C VAL A 64 33.08 1.78 -31.27
N VAL A 65 32.97 0.61 -31.92
CA VAL A 65 32.18 -0.54 -31.42
C VAL A 65 33.01 -1.43 -30.48
N ASP A 66 34.34 -1.38 -30.58
CA ASP A 66 35.27 -2.20 -29.79
C ASP A 66 36.09 -1.34 -28.82
N GLY A 67 36.09 -1.72 -27.54
CA GLY A 67 36.40 -0.87 -26.38
C GLY A 67 37.82 -0.30 -26.24
N ASP A 68 38.71 -0.49 -27.22
CA ASP A 68 40.11 -0.05 -27.14
C ASP A 68 40.48 1.11 -28.08
N GLU A 69 39.63 1.51 -29.05
CA GLU A 69 39.94 2.68 -29.88
C GLU A 69 39.40 3.99 -29.30
N VAL A 70 40.23 5.03 -29.28
CA VAL A 70 39.86 6.37 -28.81
C VAL A 70 38.79 6.96 -29.72
N GLU A 71 37.66 7.38 -29.16
CA GLU A 71 36.57 8.02 -29.91
C GLU A 71 37.12 9.23 -30.67
N THR A 72 37.05 9.19 -32.00
CA THR A 72 37.51 10.28 -32.88
C THR A 72 36.31 10.96 -33.55
N CYS A 73 36.38 12.28 -33.72
CA CYS A 73 35.40 12.98 -34.54
C CYS A 73 35.58 12.61 -36.02
N GLY A 74 34.65 13.00 -36.90
CA GLY A 74 34.72 12.68 -38.35
C GLY A 74 35.92 13.25 -39.10
N LEU A 75 36.79 14.00 -38.41
CA LEU A 75 38.09 14.46 -38.90
C LEU A 75 39.27 13.64 -38.36
N GLY A 76 39.02 12.54 -37.66
CA GLY A 76 40.04 11.71 -37.03
C GLY A 76 40.69 12.35 -35.79
N ILE A 77 40.11 13.41 -35.24
CA ILE A 77 40.66 14.09 -34.06
C ILE A 77 40.13 13.37 -32.80
N PRO A 78 41.02 12.94 -31.88
CA PRO A 78 40.62 12.35 -30.61
C PRO A 78 39.69 13.29 -29.85
N THR A 79 38.53 12.78 -29.45
CA THR A 79 37.56 13.53 -28.67
C THR A 79 38.09 13.63 -27.26
N ILE A 80 38.36 14.85 -26.79
CA ILE A 80 38.79 15.05 -25.39
C ILE A 80 37.55 14.85 -24.52
N VAL A 81 37.56 13.81 -23.68
CA VAL A 81 36.55 13.62 -22.65
C VAL A 81 36.64 14.82 -21.70
N VAL A 82 35.70 15.75 -21.82
CA VAL A 82 35.55 16.81 -20.82
C VAL A 82 34.98 16.12 -19.59
N GLU A 83 35.83 15.79 -18.62
CA GLU A 83 35.41 15.34 -17.29
C GLU A 83 34.56 16.44 -16.66
N LYS A 84 33.25 16.41 -16.92
CA LYS A 84 32.30 17.23 -16.20
C LYS A 84 32.27 16.65 -14.80
N LYS A 85 33.09 17.19 -13.89
CA LYS A 85 32.85 17.13 -12.44
C LYS A 85 31.50 17.78 -12.22
N LYS A 86 30.43 16.99 -12.37
CA LYS A 86 29.07 17.38 -12.09
C LYS A 86 29.05 17.61 -10.59
N LYS A 87 29.24 18.87 -10.16
CA LYS A 87 29.05 19.26 -8.77
C LYS A 87 27.65 18.80 -8.41
N GLU A 88 27.55 17.71 -7.67
CA GLU A 88 26.29 17.19 -7.20
C GLU A 88 25.69 18.27 -6.31
N LYS A 89 24.59 18.87 -6.76
CA LYS A 89 23.94 19.93 -5.99
C LYS A 89 23.41 19.27 -4.73
N THR A 90 24.04 19.53 -3.60
CA THR A 90 23.51 19.14 -2.28
C THR A 90 22.12 19.74 -2.16
N ILE A 91 21.10 18.89 -2.06
CA ILE A 91 19.74 19.35 -1.80
C ILE A 91 19.71 19.77 -0.33
N VAL A 92 19.56 21.07 -0.11
CA VAL A 92 19.48 21.65 1.23
C VAL A 92 18.00 21.87 1.54
N ALA A 93 17.52 21.33 2.66
CA ALA A 93 16.16 21.58 3.14
C ALA A 93 15.96 23.07 3.45
N GLN A 94 14.69 23.50 3.59
CA GLN A 94 14.35 24.89 3.92
C GLN A 94 15.04 25.40 5.21
N ASN A 95 15.42 24.49 6.10
CA ASN A 95 16.14 24.78 7.35
C ASN A 95 17.67 24.85 7.20
N GLY A 96 18.22 24.79 5.98
CA GLY A 96 19.68 24.80 5.76
C GLY A 96 20.37 23.46 5.99
N THR A 97 19.65 22.40 6.37
CA THR A 97 20.24 21.07 6.61
C THR A 97 20.38 20.31 5.28
N PRO A 98 21.54 19.72 4.97
CA PRO A 98 21.66 18.85 3.79
C PRO A 98 20.75 17.64 3.97
N LEU A 99 19.79 17.47 3.06
CA LEU A 99 18.97 16.27 3.03
C LEU A 99 19.87 15.11 2.61
N LYS A 100 19.93 14.07 3.44
CA LYS A 100 20.58 12.82 3.06
C LYS A 100 19.83 12.30 1.85
N LYS A 101 20.53 12.26 0.72
CA LYS A 101 20.00 11.71 -0.52
C LYS A 101 19.74 10.22 -0.30
N GLU A 102 18.54 9.79 -0.63
CA GLU A 102 18.18 8.40 -0.44
C GLU A 102 18.91 7.51 -1.46
N TRP A 103 19.03 6.22 -1.16
CA TRP A 103 19.80 5.30 -1.99
C TRP A 103 19.21 5.21 -3.42
N TRP A 104 17.88 5.23 -3.54
CA TRP A 104 17.21 5.17 -4.84
C TRP A 104 17.44 6.43 -5.68
N ASP A 105 17.55 7.61 -5.06
CA ASP A 105 17.90 8.85 -5.78
C ASP A 105 19.33 8.76 -6.32
N THR A 106 20.21 8.07 -5.60
CA THR A 106 21.59 7.85 -6.04
C THR A 106 21.66 6.93 -7.24
N TRP A 107 20.91 5.82 -7.22
CA TRP A 107 20.81 4.90 -8.36
C TRP A 107 20.10 5.52 -9.57
N ALA A 108 19.07 6.35 -9.34
CA ALA A 108 18.40 7.08 -10.41
C ALA A 108 19.35 8.08 -11.11
N LEU A 109 20.28 8.70 -10.37
CA LEU A 109 21.27 9.61 -10.94
C LEU A 109 22.43 8.92 -11.66
N SER A 110 22.84 7.72 -11.22
CA SER A 110 23.89 6.95 -11.91
C SER A 110 23.42 6.43 -13.27
N GLY A 111 22.10 6.36 -13.48
CA GLY A 111 21.51 5.73 -14.65
C GLY A 111 21.57 4.20 -14.55
N TYR A 112 21.04 3.55 -15.58
CA TYR A 112 21.06 2.10 -15.64
C TYR A 112 22.38 1.62 -16.25
N PRO A 113 23.10 0.72 -15.57
CA PRO A 113 24.33 0.15 -16.09
C PRO A 113 24.01 -0.62 -17.37
N LEU A 114 24.56 -0.14 -18.49
CA LEU A 114 24.52 -0.84 -19.77
C LEU A 114 25.55 -1.95 -19.73
N ARG A 115 25.08 -3.19 -19.80
CA ARG A 115 25.93 -4.36 -20.01
C ARG A 115 25.86 -4.79 -21.47
N GLY A 116 26.89 -5.50 -21.90
CA GLY A 116 26.89 -6.14 -23.23
C GLY A 116 25.67 -7.03 -23.40
N SER A 117 25.29 -7.31 -24.65
CA SER A 117 24.12 -8.14 -24.93
C SER A 117 24.24 -9.51 -24.26
N TYR A 118 23.23 -9.92 -23.49
CA TYR A 118 23.10 -11.30 -23.02
C TYR A 118 23.00 -12.24 -24.22
N ASP A 119 23.67 -13.41 -24.15
CA ASP A 119 23.67 -14.37 -25.26
C ASP A 119 22.25 -14.94 -25.45
N PRO A 120 21.57 -14.68 -26.59
CA PRO A 120 20.23 -15.18 -26.86
C PRO A 120 20.15 -16.71 -26.94
N LYS A 121 21.29 -17.41 -27.03
CA LYS A 121 21.36 -18.88 -27.07
C LYS A 121 21.23 -19.53 -25.69
N LEU A 122 21.49 -18.78 -24.62
CA LEU A 122 21.31 -19.27 -23.26
C LEU A 122 19.82 -19.39 -22.94
N ASP A 123 19.48 -20.40 -22.13
CA ASP A 123 18.12 -20.57 -21.66
C ASP A 123 17.62 -19.31 -20.93
N ARG A 124 16.32 -19.03 -21.04
CA ARG A 124 15.72 -17.84 -20.43
C ARG A 124 15.88 -17.83 -18.90
N VAL A 125 15.88 -19.00 -18.25
CA VAL A 125 16.10 -19.14 -16.79
C VAL A 125 17.53 -18.78 -16.42
N ASP A 126 18.50 -19.23 -17.21
CA ASP A 126 19.93 -18.93 -16.99
C ASP A 126 20.21 -17.44 -17.20
N ARG A 127 19.69 -16.85 -18.28
CA ARG A 127 19.80 -15.40 -18.54
C ARG A 127 19.21 -14.58 -17.40
N PHE A 128 18.03 -14.95 -16.91
CA PHE A 128 17.38 -14.28 -15.81
C PHE A 128 18.19 -14.39 -14.50
N SER A 129 18.70 -15.58 -14.19
CA SER A 129 19.52 -15.83 -13.00
C SER A 129 20.84 -15.05 -13.05
N GLN A 130 21.51 -15.04 -14.20
CA GLN A 130 22.72 -14.25 -14.42
C GLN A 130 22.45 -12.75 -14.22
N ALA A 131 21.38 -12.23 -14.82
CA ALA A 131 20.98 -10.83 -14.68
C ALA A 131 20.67 -10.44 -13.24
N ALA A 132 20.04 -11.32 -12.45
CA ALA A 132 19.77 -11.09 -11.03
C ALA A 132 21.06 -10.99 -10.18
N ILE A 133 22.04 -11.87 -10.43
CA ILE A 133 23.36 -11.82 -9.78
C ILE A 133 24.07 -10.51 -10.13
N GLU A 134 24.12 -10.17 -11.41
CA GLU A 134 24.78 -8.96 -11.91
C GLU A 134 24.13 -7.70 -11.35
N PHE A 135 22.80 -7.63 -11.34
CA PHE A 135 22.05 -6.54 -10.72
C PHE A 135 22.42 -6.35 -9.25
N SER A 136 22.49 -7.46 -8.48
CA SER A 136 22.82 -7.38 -7.05
C SER A 136 24.24 -6.86 -6.78
N LYS A 137 25.19 -7.18 -7.66
CA LYS A 137 26.59 -6.74 -7.59
C LYS A 137 26.74 -5.28 -7.98
N GLU A 138 26.12 -4.89 -9.09
CA GLU A 138 26.27 -3.56 -9.71
C GLU A 138 25.67 -2.45 -8.85
N TYR A 139 24.52 -2.71 -8.23
CA TYR A 139 23.87 -1.75 -7.33
C TYR A 139 24.32 -1.88 -5.87
N HIS A 140 25.31 -2.74 -5.58
CA HIS A 140 25.83 -2.97 -4.24
C HIS A 140 24.73 -3.22 -3.19
N ILE A 141 23.75 -4.07 -3.52
CA ILE A 141 22.60 -4.33 -2.63
C ILE A 141 23.06 -4.82 -1.25
N ASN A 142 24.15 -5.59 -1.22
CA ASN A 142 24.77 -6.12 -0.01
C ASN A 142 25.32 -5.03 0.94
N SER A 143 25.50 -3.79 0.48
CA SER A 143 25.89 -2.67 1.33
C SER A 143 24.74 -2.17 2.22
N TYR A 144 23.50 -2.57 1.95
CA TYR A 144 22.32 -2.17 2.70
C TYR A 144 21.59 -3.41 3.23
N GLN A 145 21.75 -3.71 4.52
CA GLN A 145 21.20 -4.92 5.15
C GLN A 145 19.68 -5.10 4.91
N HIS A 146 18.89 -4.02 4.99
CA HIS A 146 17.45 -4.09 4.72
C HIS A 146 17.15 -4.42 3.26
N LEU A 147 17.88 -3.84 2.29
CA LEU A 147 17.73 -4.16 0.87
C LEU A 147 18.20 -5.58 0.56
N GLN A 148 19.29 -6.04 1.17
CA GLN A 148 19.77 -7.41 1.03
C GLN A 148 18.72 -8.42 1.50
N SER A 149 18.10 -8.19 2.66
CA SER A 149 17.05 -9.07 3.17
C SER A 149 15.82 -9.11 2.25
N LEU A 150 15.43 -7.96 1.72
CA LEU A 150 14.27 -7.82 0.84
C LEU A 150 14.52 -8.43 -0.54
N TRP A 151 15.72 -8.20 -1.09
CA TRP A 151 16.18 -8.80 -2.34
C TRP A 151 16.26 -10.31 -2.23
N ALA A 152 16.82 -10.84 -1.13
CA ALA A 152 16.88 -12.28 -0.90
C ALA A 152 15.49 -12.93 -0.85
N LYS A 153 14.51 -12.26 -0.22
CA LYS A 153 13.10 -12.72 -0.22
C LYS A 153 12.49 -12.70 -1.62
N PHE A 154 12.78 -11.65 -2.41
CA PHE A 154 12.33 -11.59 -3.79
C PHE A 154 12.96 -12.69 -4.65
N THR A 155 14.27 -12.88 -4.63
CA THR A 155 14.96 -13.92 -5.40
C THR A 155 14.49 -15.32 -5.00
N TRP A 156 14.24 -15.54 -3.71
CA TRP A 156 13.64 -16.78 -3.22
C TRP A 156 12.22 -17.00 -3.77
N PHE A 157 11.39 -15.95 -3.76
CA PHE A 157 10.03 -16.01 -4.29
C PHE A 157 10.01 -16.35 -5.78
N VAL A 158 10.87 -15.72 -6.59
CA VAL A 158 10.94 -15.99 -8.04
C VAL A 158 11.76 -17.23 -8.40
N GLY A 159 12.34 -17.95 -7.43
CA GLY A 159 13.11 -19.17 -7.69
C GLY A 159 14.55 -18.98 -8.19
N VAL A 160 15.14 -17.78 -8.03
CA VAL A 160 16.55 -17.55 -8.39
C VAL A 160 17.45 -18.03 -7.25
N THR A 161 17.99 -19.24 -7.40
CA THR A 161 18.79 -19.96 -6.38
C THR A 161 20.21 -19.40 -6.19
N ALA A 162 20.66 -18.50 -7.06
CA ALA A 162 22.07 -18.15 -7.21
C ALA A 162 22.76 -17.50 -6.00
N LEU A 163 22.01 -17.02 -5.00
CA LEU A 163 22.57 -16.43 -3.77
C LEU A 163 22.67 -17.42 -2.60
N ALA A 164 21.97 -18.56 -2.64
CA ALA A 164 21.95 -19.51 -1.52
C ALA A 164 23.14 -20.50 -1.55
N GLY A 165 23.79 -20.68 -2.71
CA GLY A 165 24.79 -21.73 -2.93
C GLY A 165 26.16 -21.53 -2.27
N SER A 166 26.44 -20.39 -1.63
CA SER A 166 27.77 -20.17 -1.01
C SER A 166 27.84 -20.53 0.48
N GLN A 167 26.77 -21.01 1.10
CA GLN A 167 26.77 -21.29 2.55
C GLN A 167 26.72 -22.77 2.93
N SER A 168 26.46 -23.72 2.02
CA SER A 168 26.31 -25.15 2.40
C SER A 168 27.24 -26.13 1.68
N ALA A 169 28.05 -25.70 0.71
CA ALA A 169 28.92 -26.62 -0.05
C ALA A 169 30.33 -26.79 0.54
N ALA A 170 30.69 -26.04 1.59
CA ALA A 170 32.03 -26.08 2.20
C ALA A 170 32.12 -26.98 3.46
N GLU A 171 31.02 -27.58 3.92
CA GLU A 171 31.01 -28.42 5.14
C GLU A 171 30.81 -29.92 4.87
N ALA A 172 30.75 -30.36 3.59
CA ALA A 172 30.42 -31.74 3.25
C ALA A 172 31.58 -32.59 2.68
N ASP A 173 32.82 -32.09 2.66
CA ASP A 173 33.95 -32.78 1.97
C ASP A 173 35.24 -32.91 2.80
N GLU A 174 35.18 -32.82 4.15
CA GLU A 174 36.36 -33.00 5.02
C GLU A 174 36.33 -34.21 5.98
N GLU A 175 35.37 -35.14 5.87
CA GLU A 175 35.40 -36.39 6.67
C GLU A 175 35.66 -37.64 5.83
N GLN A 176 36.85 -37.72 5.22
CA GLN A 176 37.44 -39.01 4.88
C GLN A 176 38.97 -38.95 4.88
N SER A 177 39.56 -38.80 6.08
CA SER A 177 40.96 -39.19 6.31
C SER A 177 41.04 -40.20 7.45
N ASP A 178 41.21 -41.43 7.00
CA ASP A 178 41.71 -42.63 7.67
C ASP A 178 42.99 -42.32 8.48
N ASP A 179 43.00 -42.57 9.79
CA ASP A 179 44.24 -42.97 10.48
C ASP A 179 43.96 -43.80 11.74
N ASP A 180 44.48 -45.02 11.71
CA ASP A 180 44.58 -45.99 12.79
C ASP A 180 45.46 -45.42 13.93
N ASP A 181 44.95 -45.37 15.17
CA ASP A 181 45.81 -45.82 16.27
C ASP A 181 45.05 -46.26 17.54
N ALA A 182 45.53 -47.37 18.07
CA ALA A 182 45.01 -48.06 19.24
C ALA A 182 45.40 -47.33 20.53
N HIS A 183 44.44 -47.19 21.46
CA HIS A 183 44.54 -47.65 22.85
C HIS A 183 43.45 -47.01 23.73
N ALA A 184 42.68 -47.88 24.39
CA ALA A 184 41.70 -47.55 25.43
C ALA A 184 42.36 -46.89 26.68
N PRO A 185 41.55 -46.29 27.57
CA PRO A 185 41.01 -47.09 28.68
C PRO A 185 39.51 -46.82 28.97
N PRO A 186 38.86 -47.69 29.76
CA PRO A 186 37.41 -47.76 29.85
C PRO A 186 36.88 -46.77 30.90
N PHE A 187 35.84 -46.02 30.54
CA PHE A 187 34.99 -45.36 31.53
C PHE A 187 33.59 -45.96 31.49
N THR A 188 33.32 -46.75 32.52
CA THR A 188 32.01 -47.23 32.92
C THR A 188 31.11 -46.04 33.24
N THR A 189 29.97 -45.90 32.56
CA THR A 189 28.88 -45.06 33.07
C THR A 189 27.57 -45.81 32.92
N GLN A 190 26.91 -45.94 34.07
CA GLN A 190 25.74 -46.74 34.33
C GLN A 190 24.52 -46.25 33.56
N ALA A 191 23.77 -47.22 33.05
CA ALA A 191 22.41 -47.08 32.58
C ALA A 191 21.49 -46.56 33.69
N THR A 192 20.71 -45.52 33.38
CA THR A 192 19.41 -45.28 34.02
C THR A 192 18.35 -45.34 32.92
N ALA A 193 17.62 -46.46 32.90
CA ALA A 193 16.44 -46.64 32.09
C ALA A 193 15.33 -45.74 32.65
N THR A 194 14.91 -44.74 31.87
CA THR A 194 13.61 -44.10 32.04
C THR A 194 12.83 -44.32 30.76
N ASP A 195 11.79 -45.13 30.92
CA ASP A 195 10.79 -45.49 29.93
C ASP A 195 9.93 -44.25 29.67
N ALA A 196 10.31 -43.47 28.67
CA ALA A 196 9.58 -42.29 28.22
C ALA A 196 8.92 -42.64 26.88
N GLU A 197 7.60 -42.75 26.89
CA GLU A 197 6.81 -42.93 25.69
C GLU A 197 7.14 -41.84 24.65
N PRO A 198 7.32 -42.20 23.36
CA PRO A 198 7.56 -41.23 22.32
C PRO A 198 6.28 -40.40 22.12
N LEU A 199 6.29 -39.17 22.62
CA LEU A 199 5.35 -38.14 22.24
C LEU A 199 5.35 -38.04 20.71
N HIS A 200 4.26 -38.51 20.11
CA HIS A 200 3.97 -38.40 18.70
C HIS A 200 3.71 -36.92 18.38
N ILE A 201 4.81 -36.17 18.18
CA ILE A 201 4.75 -34.82 17.64
C ILE A 201 4.13 -34.94 16.25
N GLN A 202 2.87 -34.53 16.13
CA GLN A 202 2.21 -34.34 14.84
C GLN A 202 3.07 -33.36 14.05
N GLN A 203 3.86 -33.89 13.11
CA GLN A 203 4.49 -33.11 12.07
C GLN A 203 3.34 -32.45 11.30
N SER A 204 3.07 -31.18 11.60
CA SER A 204 2.23 -30.34 10.77
C SER A 204 2.79 -30.43 9.36
N GLU A 205 2.04 -31.05 8.45
CA GLU A 205 2.40 -31.16 7.03
C GLU A 205 2.70 -29.75 6.52
N THR A 206 3.99 -29.43 6.42
CA THR A 206 4.41 -28.18 5.80
C THR A 206 3.99 -28.28 4.35
N PRO A 207 3.23 -27.29 3.82
CA PRO A 207 2.78 -27.30 2.44
C PRO A 207 3.96 -27.59 1.52
N VAL A 208 3.86 -28.67 0.73
CA VAL A 208 4.90 -29.07 -0.23
C VAL A 208 5.17 -27.87 -1.13
N GLN A 209 6.32 -27.21 -0.94
CA GLN A 209 6.66 -26.07 -1.78
C GLN A 209 6.86 -26.57 -3.20
N PRO A 210 6.30 -25.87 -4.21
CA PRO A 210 6.57 -26.22 -5.59
C PRO A 210 8.08 -26.19 -5.85
N PRO A 211 8.61 -27.10 -6.68
CA PRO A 211 10.04 -27.12 -6.99
C PRO A 211 10.50 -25.75 -7.53
N ILE A 212 11.75 -25.40 -7.24
CA ILE A 212 12.30 -24.05 -7.51
C ILE A 212 12.16 -23.66 -9.01
N GLU A 213 12.30 -24.64 -9.91
CA GLU A 213 12.14 -24.46 -11.35
C GLU A 213 10.74 -23.95 -11.72
N ASP A 214 9.70 -24.43 -11.02
CA ASP A 214 8.32 -24.03 -11.27
C ASP A 214 8.09 -22.55 -10.91
N LYS A 215 8.76 -22.05 -9.85
CA LYS A 215 8.67 -20.65 -9.42
C LYS A 215 9.28 -19.71 -10.47
N THR A 216 10.44 -20.08 -11.00
CA THR A 216 11.12 -19.26 -12.03
C THR A 216 10.32 -19.29 -13.32
N ALA A 217 9.83 -20.47 -13.74
CA ALA A 217 8.97 -20.58 -14.90
C ALA A 217 7.67 -19.76 -14.74
N ALA A 218 7.05 -19.77 -13.56
CA ALA A 218 5.86 -18.96 -13.27
C ALA A 218 6.11 -17.46 -13.43
N PHE A 219 7.21 -16.93 -12.86
CA PHE A 219 7.59 -15.53 -13.05
C PHE A 219 7.87 -15.19 -14.51
N LEU A 220 8.61 -16.05 -15.23
CA LEU A 220 8.93 -15.81 -16.63
C LEU A 220 7.69 -15.88 -17.55
N ASN A 221 6.69 -16.69 -17.19
CA ASN A 221 5.44 -16.80 -17.96
C ASN A 221 4.51 -15.61 -17.68
N ASN A 222 4.43 -15.11 -16.44
CA ASN A 222 3.60 -13.95 -16.10
C ASN A 222 4.28 -13.02 -15.06
N PRO A 223 5.26 -12.20 -15.47
CA PRO A 223 6.01 -11.37 -14.53
C PRO A 223 5.14 -10.30 -13.87
N ALA A 224 4.06 -9.85 -14.54
CA ALA A 224 3.13 -8.87 -13.98
C ALA A 224 2.33 -9.46 -12.81
N GLU A 225 1.81 -10.68 -12.96
CA GLU A 225 1.08 -11.37 -11.90
C GLU A 225 2.00 -11.75 -10.73
N SER A 226 3.17 -12.32 -11.00
CA SER A 226 4.12 -12.64 -9.93
C SER A 226 4.59 -11.40 -9.17
N THR A 227 4.74 -10.25 -9.84
CA THR A 227 5.05 -8.98 -9.18
C THR A 227 3.91 -8.51 -8.27
N LYS A 228 2.65 -8.68 -8.70
CA LYS A 228 1.48 -8.39 -7.85
C LYS A 228 1.46 -9.28 -6.61
N ILE A 229 1.63 -10.60 -6.79
CA ILE A 229 1.64 -11.59 -5.69
C ILE A 229 2.76 -11.24 -4.70
N PHE A 230 3.98 -10.98 -5.20
CA PHE A 230 5.11 -10.62 -4.34
C PHE A 230 4.82 -9.39 -3.49
N LEU A 231 4.36 -8.30 -4.12
CA LEU A 231 4.10 -7.01 -3.46
C LEU A 231 2.78 -6.98 -2.67
N SER A 232 2.02 -8.07 -2.62
CA SER A 232 0.75 -8.15 -1.89
C SER A 232 0.69 -9.33 -0.92
N SER A 233 0.16 -10.49 -1.33
CA SER A 233 -0.01 -11.68 -0.47
C SER A 233 1.30 -12.14 0.14
N TYR A 234 2.37 -12.27 -0.65
CA TYR A 234 3.65 -12.77 -0.18
C TYR A 234 4.28 -11.86 0.88
N MET A 235 4.29 -10.54 0.64
CA MET A 235 4.78 -9.56 1.62
C MET A 235 3.98 -9.62 2.93
N ARG A 236 2.67 -9.86 2.87
CA ARG A 236 1.82 -10.01 4.06
C ARG A 236 2.16 -11.28 4.84
N GLU A 237 2.18 -12.42 4.17
CA GLU A 237 2.46 -13.73 4.78
C GLU A 237 3.83 -13.79 5.45
N HIS A 238 4.82 -13.10 4.88
CA HIS A 238 6.19 -13.05 5.42
C HIS A 238 6.42 -11.87 6.38
N GLY A 239 5.37 -11.16 6.78
CA GLY A 239 5.44 -10.05 7.73
C GLY A 239 6.24 -8.83 7.23
N LEU A 240 6.45 -8.71 5.92
CA LEU A 240 7.15 -7.58 5.31
C LEU A 240 6.30 -6.30 5.32
N ILE A 241 4.97 -6.43 5.42
CA ILE A 241 4.04 -5.30 5.49
C ILE A 241 4.10 -4.51 6.81
N TRP A 242 4.72 -5.06 7.85
CA TRP A 242 4.83 -4.41 9.16
C TRP A 242 6.04 -3.48 9.27
N ASP A 243 6.91 -3.47 8.26
CA ASP A 243 8.11 -2.65 8.22
C ASP A 243 7.97 -1.56 7.16
N ARG A 244 7.82 -0.32 7.61
CA ARG A 244 7.69 0.86 6.74
C ARG A 244 8.84 0.99 5.74
N LEU A 245 10.06 0.67 6.16
CA LEU A 245 11.23 0.77 5.26
C LEU A 245 11.14 -0.25 4.13
N LYS A 246 10.59 -1.44 4.38
CA LYS A 246 10.38 -2.46 3.34
C LYS A 246 9.23 -2.09 2.39
N LEU A 247 8.15 -1.52 2.90
CA LEU A 247 7.04 -1.02 2.08
C LEU A 247 7.50 0.09 1.10
N VAL A 248 8.40 0.97 1.55
CA VAL A 248 9.00 1.99 0.68
C VAL A 248 10.04 1.38 -0.26
N SER A 249 10.91 0.50 0.23
CA SER A 249 12.06 0.00 -0.54
C SER A 249 11.67 -1.04 -1.60
N ALA A 250 10.66 -1.90 -1.36
CA ALA A 250 10.33 -3.00 -2.26
C ALA A 250 9.98 -2.53 -3.67
N PRO A 251 9.07 -1.55 -3.86
CA PRO A 251 8.77 -1.04 -5.19
C PRO A 251 9.99 -0.43 -5.88
N HIS A 252 10.87 0.26 -5.14
CA HIS A 252 12.07 0.89 -5.72
C HIS A 252 13.06 -0.16 -6.22
N ILE A 253 13.39 -1.19 -5.41
CA ILE A 253 14.32 -2.25 -5.83
C ILE A 253 13.78 -2.95 -7.08
N LEU A 254 12.51 -3.33 -7.08
CA LEU A 254 11.89 -4.00 -8.21
C LEU A 254 11.83 -3.10 -9.44
N ARG A 255 11.55 -1.81 -9.29
CA ARG A 255 11.58 -0.85 -10.40
C ARG A 255 12.96 -0.83 -11.06
N PHE A 256 14.03 -0.76 -10.27
CA PHE A 256 15.39 -0.78 -10.81
C PHE A 256 15.71 -2.12 -11.49
N PHE A 257 15.31 -3.24 -10.88
CA PHE A 257 15.56 -4.56 -11.44
C PHE A 257 14.81 -4.79 -12.76
N ILE A 258 13.51 -4.51 -12.82
CA ILE A 258 12.73 -4.70 -14.05
C ILE A 258 13.21 -3.78 -15.17
N ASN A 259 13.58 -2.53 -14.86
CA ASN A 259 14.20 -1.65 -15.86
C ASN A 259 15.58 -2.16 -16.31
N PHE A 260 16.39 -2.72 -15.41
CA PHE A 260 17.64 -3.37 -15.76
C PHE A 260 17.42 -4.54 -16.75
N LEU A 261 16.40 -5.36 -16.53
CA LEU A 261 16.03 -6.45 -17.47
C LEU A 261 15.61 -5.92 -18.85
N LEU A 262 14.81 -4.86 -18.87
CA LEU A 262 14.30 -4.24 -20.11
C LEU A 262 15.40 -3.57 -20.92
N ILE A 263 16.26 -2.77 -20.26
CA ILE A 263 17.32 -1.99 -20.90
C ILE A 263 18.39 -2.89 -21.49
N ASN A 264 18.80 -3.92 -20.74
CA ASN A 264 19.81 -4.87 -21.22
C ASN A 264 19.22 -5.99 -22.08
N LYS A 265 17.91 -5.94 -22.37
CA LYS A 265 17.18 -6.92 -23.19
C LYS A 265 17.46 -8.37 -22.74
N VAL A 266 17.43 -8.60 -21.44
CA VAL A 266 17.69 -9.94 -20.86
C VAL A 266 16.66 -10.94 -21.34
N LEU A 267 15.39 -10.51 -21.38
CA LEU A 267 14.22 -11.33 -21.71
C LEU A 267 13.36 -10.65 -22.79
N PRO A 268 13.81 -10.61 -24.06
CA PRO A 268 13.05 -10.00 -25.15
C PRO A 268 11.65 -10.62 -25.34
N GLU A 269 11.49 -11.89 -24.98
CA GLU A 269 10.23 -12.63 -25.03
C GLU A 269 9.16 -12.12 -24.04
N CYS A 270 9.55 -11.47 -22.95
CA CYS A 270 8.64 -11.07 -21.85
C CYS A 270 8.51 -9.55 -21.69
N ILE A 271 8.89 -8.75 -22.71
CA ILE A 271 8.91 -7.28 -22.62
C ILE A 271 7.55 -6.71 -22.20
N GLN A 272 6.46 -7.19 -22.79
CA GLN A 272 5.12 -6.69 -22.46
C GLN A 272 4.76 -6.97 -20.99
N GLY A 273 5.00 -8.20 -20.52
CA GLY A 273 4.75 -8.56 -19.13
C GLY A 273 5.60 -7.74 -18.15
N LEU A 274 6.86 -7.48 -18.48
CA LEU A 274 7.75 -6.63 -17.67
C LEU A 274 7.28 -5.16 -17.62
N GLN A 275 6.75 -4.64 -18.72
CA GLN A 275 6.14 -3.30 -18.74
C GLN A 275 4.85 -3.23 -17.91
N GLU A 276 4.04 -4.28 -17.91
CA GLU A 276 2.86 -4.38 -17.05
C GLU A 276 3.25 -4.54 -15.56
N ALA A 277 4.33 -5.25 -15.28
CA ALA A 277 4.92 -5.32 -13.94
C ALA A 277 5.37 -3.92 -13.45
N LEU A 278 6.01 -3.11 -14.30
CA LEU A 278 6.37 -1.73 -13.96
C LEU A 278 5.15 -0.87 -13.58
N LYS A 279 4.02 -1.00 -14.29
CA LYS A 279 2.78 -0.29 -13.91
C LYS A 279 2.30 -0.67 -12.51
N THR A 280 2.41 -1.94 -12.16
CA THR A 280 2.08 -2.45 -10.81
C THR A 280 3.06 -1.91 -9.77
N ILE A 281 4.36 -1.90 -10.08
CA ILE A 281 5.40 -1.36 -9.19
C ILE A 281 5.18 0.13 -8.92
N ASP A 282 4.77 0.90 -9.92
CA ASP A 282 4.50 2.33 -9.80
C ASP A 282 3.28 2.63 -8.93
N LEU A 283 2.27 1.76 -9.01
CA LEU A 283 1.11 1.77 -8.14
C LEU A 283 1.51 1.40 -6.70
N ALA A 284 2.31 0.34 -6.54
CA ALA A 284 2.83 -0.11 -5.25
C ALA A 284 3.69 0.94 -4.55
N GLY A 285 4.51 1.68 -5.30
CA GLY A 285 5.30 2.80 -4.77
C GLY A 285 4.45 3.92 -4.17
N LYS A 286 3.18 4.03 -4.56
CA LYS A 286 2.21 4.99 -3.99
C LYS A 286 1.42 4.37 -2.84
N GLU A 287 0.90 3.17 -3.02
CA GLU A 287 -0.05 2.57 -2.07
C GLU A 287 0.62 1.89 -0.87
N LEU A 288 1.75 1.20 -1.05
CA LEU A 288 2.39 0.45 0.03
C LEU A 288 2.83 1.34 1.21
N PRO A 289 3.46 2.51 1.02
CA PRO A 289 3.76 3.41 2.13
C PRO A 289 2.50 3.89 2.84
N LEU A 290 1.42 4.17 2.08
CA LEU A 290 0.14 4.60 2.65
C LEU A 290 -0.50 3.53 3.51
N MET A 291 -0.28 2.23 3.24
CA MET A 291 -0.81 1.16 4.09
C MET A 291 -0.32 1.28 5.53
N HIS A 292 0.98 1.58 5.72
CA HIS A 292 1.53 1.80 7.06
C HIS A 292 0.88 3.03 7.71
N ASP A 293 0.84 4.15 6.99
CA ASP A 293 0.31 5.40 7.52
C ASP A 293 -1.20 5.29 7.84
N ILE A 294 -1.98 4.54 7.04
CA ILE A 294 -3.39 4.21 7.31
C ILE A 294 -3.49 3.31 8.56
N SER A 295 -2.62 2.32 8.73
CA SER A 295 -2.65 1.41 9.88
C SER A 295 -2.37 2.10 11.21
N GLU A 296 -1.57 3.18 11.20
CA GLU A 296 -1.35 4.02 12.38
C GLU A 296 -2.50 5.00 12.62
N ALA A 297 -3.17 5.43 11.56
CA ALA A 297 -4.23 6.44 11.62
C ALA A 297 -5.62 5.88 11.93
N LEU A 298 -5.85 4.58 11.74
CA LEU A 298 -7.14 3.92 11.95
C LEU A 298 -7.10 2.85 13.05
N PRO A 299 -8.16 2.71 13.87
CA PRO A 299 -9.36 3.55 13.92
C PRO A 299 -9.07 5.00 14.32
N ASP A 300 -9.78 5.95 13.72
CA ASP A 300 -9.59 7.39 13.98
C ASP A 300 -10.23 7.86 15.29
N ALA A 301 -10.04 9.12 15.68
CA ALA A 301 -10.55 9.62 16.96
C ALA A 301 -12.09 9.60 17.03
N PHE A 302 -12.78 9.78 15.90
CA PHE A 302 -14.24 9.65 15.82
C PHE A 302 -14.70 8.22 16.10
N SER A 303 -14.07 7.25 15.44
CA SER A 303 -14.31 5.83 15.65
C SER A 303 -14.02 5.41 17.10
N GLY A 304 -12.88 5.84 17.65
CA GLY A 304 -12.54 5.60 19.06
C GLY A 304 -13.54 6.22 20.04
N ALA A 305 -14.06 7.41 19.76
CA ALA A 305 -15.09 8.05 20.57
C ALA A 305 -16.44 7.31 20.50
N CYS A 306 -16.81 6.77 19.34
CA CYS A 306 -17.97 5.91 19.18
C CYS A 306 -17.81 4.62 20.00
N GLN A 307 -16.64 3.98 19.95
CA GLN A 307 -16.32 2.79 20.75
C GLN A 307 -16.35 3.06 22.25
N ALA A 308 -15.79 4.19 22.71
CA ALA A 308 -15.81 4.57 24.12
C ALA A 308 -17.24 4.77 24.64
N HIS A 309 -18.15 5.24 23.78
CA HIS A 309 -19.53 5.48 24.16
C HIS A 309 -20.42 4.23 24.08
N TRP A 310 -20.35 3.46 22.99
CA TRP A 310 -21.23 2.30 22.77
C TRP A 310 -20.60 0.95 23.10
N GLY A 311 -19.32 0.93 23.49
CA GLY A 311 -18.51 -0.27 23.64
C GLY A 311 -18.00 -0.81 22.30
N ARG A 312 -16.91 -1.58 22.36
CA ARG A 312 -16.36 -2.32 21.22
C ARG A 312 -17.37 -3.36 20.72
N LYS A 313 -17.57 -3.43 19.41
CA LYS A 313 -18.54 -4.34 18.75
C LYS A 313 -17.89 -5.51 18.02
N ALA A 314 -16.61 -5.38 17.69
CA ALA A 314 -15.80 -6.46 17.20
C ALA A 314 -15.68 -7.55 18.26
N GLY A 315 -15.69 -8.82 17.83
CA GLY A 315 -15.59 -9.98 18.71
C GLY A 315 -14.24 -10.11 19.44
N GLY A 316 -13.31 -9.19 19.18
CA GLY A 316 -11.89 -9.38 19.47
C GLY A 316 -11.29 -10.44 18.56
N PHE A 317 -9.97 -10.45 18.45
CA PHE A 317 -9.27 -11.59 17.87
C PHE A 317 -9.38 -12.75 18.87
N VAL A 318 -10.49 -13.48 18.82
CA VAL A 318 -10.57 -14.78 19.49
C VAL A 318 -9.69 -15.69 18.66
N SER A 319 -8.45 -15.90 19.11
CA SER A 319 -7.56 -16.88 18.49
C SER A 319 -8.32 -18.20 18.49
N SER A 320 -8.70 -18.68 17.30
CA SER A 320 -9.52 -19.88 17.13
C SER A 320 -8.80 -21.17 17.58
N ASP A 321 -7.60 -21.06 18.14
CA ASP A 321 -6.73 -22.15 18.58
C ASP A 321 -7.09 -22.73 19.95
N SER A 322 -8.09 -22.20 20.68
CA SER A 322 -8.62 -22.89 21.84
C SER A 322 -9.76 -23.81 21.42
N SER A 323 -9.43 -25.05 21.08
CA SER A 323 -10.36 -26.18 20.92
C SER A 323 -11.11 -26.55 22.22
N ASP A 324 -11.03 -25.76 23.28
CA ASP A 324 -11.80 -25.89 24.52
C ASP A 324 -13.17 -25.22 24.40
N LEU A 325 -13.89 -25.47 23.29
CA LEU A 325 -15.33 -25.33 23.29
C LEU A 325 -15.89 -26.52 24.06
N ASP A 326 -15.94 -26.37 25.39
CA ASP A 326 -16.81 -27.20 26.22
C ASP A 326 -18.20 -27.23 25.56
N PRO A 327 -18.78 -28.41 25.30
CA PRO A 327 -20.12 -28.49 24.73
C PRO A 327 -21.08 -27.80 25.71
N ILE A 328 -21.57 -26.61 25.33
CA ILE A 328 -22.62 -25.89 26.04
C ILE A 328 -23.88 -26.76 25.96
N SER A 329 -24.00 -27.66 26.92
CA SER A 329 -25.18 -28.46 27.21
C SER A 329 -26.19 -27.59 27.97
N ASP A 330 -26.74 -26.58 27.31
CA ASP A 330 -27.92 -25.88 27.80
C ASP A 330 -29.15 -26.36 27.02
N GLU A 331 -29.80 -27.40 27.54
CA GLU A 331 -31.20 -27.71 27.23
C GLU A 331 -32.10 -26.53 27.67
N PRO A 332 -32.82 -25.87 26.76
CA PRO A 332 -33.87 -24.95 27.18
C PRO A 332 -35.08 -25.76 27.67
N LYS A 333 -35.32 -25.73 28.99
CA LYS A 333 -36.59 -26.17 29.60
C LYS A 333 -37.74 -25.24 29.17
N ALA A 334 -38.25 -25.46 27.96
CA ALA A 334 -39.49 -24.85 27.50
C ALA A 334 -40.70 -25.55 28.15
N LYS A 335 -41.46 -24.78 28.93
CA LYS A 335 -42.76 -25.17 29.47
C LYS A 335 -43.71 -25.49 28.31
N ARG A 336 -44.13 -26.74 28.28
CA ARG A 336 -45.12 -27.37 27.40
C ARG A 336 -46.47 -26.63 27.46
N ALA A 337 -46.74 -25.75 26.49
CA ALA A 337 -48.10 -25.31 26.18
C ALA A 337 -48.75 -26.36 25.27
N LYS A 338 -49.89 -26.87 25.71
CA LYS A 338 -50.66 -27.95 25.12
C LYS A 338 -51.47 -27.38 23.94
N LEU A 339 -50.98 -27.53 22.72
CA LEU A 339 -51.77 -27.27 21.51
C LEU A 339 -52.16 -28.61 20.87
N VAL A 340 -53.46 -28.85 20.86
CA VAL A 340 -54.12 -29.98 20.18
C VAL A 340 -54.15 -29.65 18.70
N HIS A 341 -53.57 -30.49 17.83
CA HIS A 341 -53.99 -30.59 16.43
C HIS A 341 -53.94 -32.05 15.96
N SER A 342 -55.05 -32.40 15.32
CA SER A 342 -55.39 -33.66 14.69
C SER A 342 -54.55 -33.92 13.44
N ALA A 343 -54.31 -35.19 13.20
CA ALA A 343 -53.72 -35.74 11.99
C ALA A 343 -54.61 -35.47 10.76
N ASP A 344 -53.98 -35.18 9.63
CA ASP A 344 -54.34 -35.79 8.35
C ASP A 344 -53.08 -35.86 7.47
N GLU A 345 -52.79 -37.08 7.04
CA GLU A 345 -51.71 -37.48 6.13
C GLU A 345 -52.08 -37.12 4.68
N ALA A 346 -51.15 -36.52 3.96
CA ALA A 346 -51.06 -36.64 2.50
C ALA A 346 -49.59 -36.54 2.09
N THR A 347 -49.00 -37.70 1.83
CA THR A 347 -47.73 -37.87 1.12
C THR A 347 -47.95 -37.61 -0.37
N GLU A 348 -47.37 -36.54 -0.90
CA GLU A 348 -47.10 -36.39 -2.33
C GLU A 348 -45.59 -36.51 -2.58
N GLU A 349 -45.23 -37.54 -3.33
CA GLU A 349 -43.90 -37.76 -3.91
C GLU A 349 -43.66 -36.71 -5.01
N ILE A 350 -42.63 -35.88 -4.88
CA ILE A 350 -42.17 -35.00 -5.95
C ILE A 350 -40.98 -35.67 -6.66
N GLU A 351 -41.27 -36.17 -7.85
CA GLU A 351 -40.33 -36.66 -8.85
C GLU A 351 -39.53 -35.47 -9.43
N ILE A 352 -38.22 -35.43 -9.18
CA ILE A 352 -37.33 -34.39 -9.72
C ILE A 352 -36.96 -34.75 -11.16
N GLN A 353 -37.69 -34.20 -12.13
CA GLN A 353 -37.26 -34.15 -13.52
C GLN A 353 -36.16 -33.10 -13.69
N THR A 354 -34.99 -33.55 -14.14
CA THR A 354 -33.83 -32.71 -14.46
C THR A 354 -33.91 -32.28 -15.92
N ASP A 355 -34.53 -31.13 -16.18
CA ASP A 355 -34.53 -30.51 -17.50
C ASP A 355 -33.20 -29.80 -17.75
N ARG A 356 -32.40 -30.42 -18.63
CA ARG A 356 -31.16 -29.92 -19.20
C ARG A 356 -31.45 -28.76 -20.16
N ALA A 357 -31.35 -27.53 -19.66
CA ALA A 357 -31.45 -26.33 -20.48
C ALA A 357 -30.31 -26.30 -21.53
N THR A 358 -30.72 -26.29 -22.79
CA THR A 358 -29.84 -26.17 -23.97
C THR A 358 -29.58 -24.69 -24.21
N LEU A 359 -28.31 -24.29 -24.25
CA LEU A 359 -27.85 -22.94 -24.58
C LEU A 359 -28.24 -22.60 -26.03
N PRO A 360 -28.84 -21.43 -26.31
CA PRO A 360 -28.98 -20.97 -27.68
C PRO A 360 -27.65 -20.44 -28.23
N GLU A 361 -27.26 -20.99 -29.38
CA GLU A 361 -26.21 -20.47 -30.25
C GLU A 361 -26.48 -19.00 -30.59
N SER A 362 -25.46 -18.16 -30.44
CA SER A 362 -25.51 -16.76 -30.87
C SER A 362 -24.99 -16.64 -32.30
N ASP A 363 -25.89 -16.22 -33.17
CA ASP A 363 -25.69 -15.94 -34.57
C ASP A 363 -24.70 -14.79 -34.84
N ASN A 364 -23.99 -14.96 -35.95
CA ASN A 364 -23.01 -14.06 -36.55
C ASN A 364 -23.48 -12.59 -36.64
N VAL A 365 -22.83 -11.70 -35.87
CA VAL A 365 -22.88 -10.26 -36.13
C VAL A 365 -21.73 -9.84 -37.05
N ARG A 366 -22.15 -9.57 -38.29
CA ARG A 366 -21.41 -8.99 -39.40
C ARG A 366 -20.80 -7.63 -39.04
N VAL A 367 -19.48 -7.56 -39.12
CA VAL A 367 -18.68 -6.33 -39.04
C VAL A 367 -19.09 -5.39 -40.19
N SER A 368 -19.54 -4.18 -39.84
CA SER A 368 -19.61 -3.05 -40.77
C SER A 368 -18.83 -1.89 -40.17
N ALA A 369 -17.77 -1.53 -40.90
CA ALA A 369 -16.89 -0.41 -40.65
C ALA A 369 -17.59 0.94 -40.95
N THR A 370 -16.90 1.99 -40.52
CA THR A 370 -17.06 3.44 -40.77
C THR A 370 -17.86 4.23 -39.72
N GLN A 371 -17.14 4.85 -38.78
CA GLN A 371 -17.41 6.23 -38.41
C GLN A 371 -16.13 6.90 -37.91
N ASP A 372 -15.68 7.90 -38.67
CA ASP A 372 -14.59 8.82 -38.35
C ASP A 372 -14.92 9.58 -37.05
N VAL A 373 -14.02 9.51 -36.07
CA VAL A 373 -14.01 10.41 -34.91
C VAL A 373 -12.74 11.25 -34.98
N ASP A 374 -12.98 12.51 -35.34
CA ASP A 374 -12.09 13.66 -35.36
C ASP A 374 -11.36 13.83 -34.01
N MET A 375 -10.05 13.62 -34.01
CA MET A 375 -9.17 13.85 -32.86
C MET A 375 -8.73 15.32 -32.85
N GLY A 376 -9.57 16.17 -32.26
CA GLY A 376 -9.23 17.55 -31.95
C GLY A 376 -8.06 17.63 -30.96
N ALA A 377 -7.02 18.37 -31.34
CA ALA A 377 -5.83 18.66 -30.55
C ALA A 377 -6.15 19.37 -29.22
N PRO A 378 -5.47 19.06 -28.11
CA PRO A 378 -5.56 19.88 -26.91
C PRO A 378 -4.71 21.14 -27.09
N ALA A 379 -5.38 22.29 -27.00
CA ALA A 379 -4.75 23.58 -26.87
C ALA A 379 -4.03 23.69 -25.52
N ASP A 380 -2.83 24.26 -25.59
CA ASP A 380 -2.01 24.69 -24.48
C ASP A 380 -2.81 25.59 -23.53
N ASN A 381 -2.79 25.28 -22.22
CA ASN A 381 -3.02 26.31 -21.23
C ASN A 381 -2.10 26.14 -20.02
N ALA A 382 -1.44 27.25 -19.76
CA ALA A 382 -0.36 27.46 -18.82
C ALA A 382 -0.81 27.49 -17.36
N ALA A 383 0.22 27.46 -16.51
CA ALA A 383 0.29 28.11 -15.20
C ALA A 383 -0.50 27.46 -14.06
N TRP A 384 0.19 26.61 -13.29
CA TRP A 384 -0.13 26.37 -11.88
C TRP A 384 0.90 27.09 -11.02
N GLY A 385 0.43 28.16 -10.38
CA GLY A 385 1.19 29.02 -9.49
C GLY A 385 1.52 28.36 -8.15
N SER A 386 2.61 28.84 -7.56
CA SER A 386 2.98 28.59 -6.18
C SER A 386 2.09 29.39 -5.23
N GLU A 387 1.40 28.70 -4.33
CA GLU A 387 0.84 29.27 -3.10
C GLU A 387 1.32 28.36 -1.97
N SER A 388 2.36 28.73 -1.24
CA SER A 388 2.31 29.55 -0.02
C SER A 388 1.28 29.02 0.99
N TRP A 389 1.65 27.93 1.69
CA TRP A 389 0.92 27.45 2.86
C TRP A 389 1.57 28.02 4.12
N GLY A 390 0.79 28.83 4.81
CA GLY A 390 1.17 29.56 6.01
C GLY A 390 1.50 28.65 7.19
N SER A 391 2.55 29.08 7.89
CA SER A 391 2.95 28.62 9.20
C SER A 391 1.96 29.09 10.26
N THR A 392 1.41 28.16 11.04
CA THR A 392 0.83 28.44 12.36
C THR A 392 1.77 27.87 13.41
N GLY A 393 2.44 28.78 14.14
CA GLY A 393 3.36 28.46 15.23
C GLY A 393 2.66 28.19 16.56
N TRP A 394 3.27 27.29 17.33
CA TRP A 394 3.15 27.04 18.78
C TRP A 394 4.43 26.26 19.14
N GLY A 395 5.23 26.51 20.17
CA GLY A 395 5.35 27.52 21.21
C GLY A 395 6.68 27.22 21.90
N ALA A 396 7.38 28.26 22.33
CA ALA A 396 8.73 28.22 22.89
C ALA A 396 8.78 27.69 24.34
N GLY A 397 9.96 27.21 24.73
CA GLY A 397 10.52 27.40 26.07
C GLY A 397 10.73 26.15 26.92
N LEU A 398 11.99 25.73 27.10
CA LEU A 398 12.74 26.03 28.34
C LEU A 398 14.22 25.63 28.18
N GLU A 399 15.11 26.58 28.44
CA GLU A 399 16.56 26.43 28.53
C GLU A 399 17.02 25.99 29.93
N THR A 400 18.33 25.74 30.05
CA THR A 400 19.22 25.60 31.24
C THR A 400 19.43 24.17 31.76
N GLY A 401 20.64 23.68 32.02
CA GLY A 401 21.98 24.28 32.02
C GLY A 401 23.07 23.21 32.22
N ALA A 402 24.31 23.57 31.89
CA ALA A 402 25.53 22.76 31.96
C ALA A 402 26.12 22.64 33.39
N THR A 403 26.93 21.60 33.67
CA THR A 403 28.40 21.67 33.96
C THR A 403 29.00 20.38 34.59
N ALA A 404 30.20 20.03 34.11
CA ALA A 404 31.44 19.57 34.83
C ALA A 404 31.63 18.15 35.45
N ILE A 405 32.49 17.37 34.78
CA ILE A 405 33.77 16.70 35.16
C ILE A 405 34.17 16.51 36.66
N MET A 406 34.50 15.25 37.04
CA MET A 406 35.67 14.75 37.84
C MET A 406 35.55 13.22 38.00
N ASP A 407 36.42 12.36 37.43
CA ASP A 407 37.74 11.85 37.88
C ASP A 407 37.69 10.92 39.13
N THR A 408 38.10 9.65 38.97
CA THR A 408 39.15 8.93 39.75
C THR A 408 39.24 7.43 39.44
N ALA A 409 40.47 7.03 39.07
CA ALA A 409 41.24 5.78 39.22
C ALA A 409 40.69 4.61 40.08
N ASP A 410 40.91 3.34 39.68
CA ASP A 410 42.11 2.52 40.02
C ASP A 410 41.89 1.00 39.79
N ASP A 411 43.01 0.30 39.51
CA ASP A 411 43.31 -1.15 39.64
C ASP A 411 42.39 -2.18 38.94
N GLY A 412 42.86 -3.21 38.23
CA GLY A 412 44.13 -3.92 38.24
C GLY A 412 43.80 -5.42 38.08
N GLY A 413 44.67 -6.22 37.44
CA GLY A 413 44.66 -7.68 37.65
C GLY A 413 44.50 -8.57 36.41
N TRP A 414 45.57 -9.29 36.12
CA TRP A 414 45.77 -10.26 35.05
C TRP A 414 44.96 -11.56 35.21
N GLY A 415 44.66 -12.24 34.09
CA GLY A 415 44.21 -13.64 34.11
C GLY A 415 43.86 -14.19 32.74
N SER A 416 44.78 -14.95 32.14
CA SER A 416 44.66 -15.68 30.88
C SER A 416 43.72 -16.87 30.96
N GLY A 417 43.10 -17.26 29.83
CA GLY A 417 42.51 -18.59 29.70
C GLY A 417 41.69 -18.77 28.43
N SER A 418 42.34 -19.23 27.36
CA SER A 418 41.74 -19.73 26.13
C SER A 418 40.87 -20.97 26.39
N GLY A 419 39.75 -21.12 25.67
CA GLY A 419 39.00 -22.38 25.61
C GLY A 419 37.75 -22.29 24.74
N TRP A 420 37.80 -22.92 23.57
CA TRP A 420 36.73 -23.00 22.57
C TRP A 420 35.71 -24.09 22.93
N GLY A 421 34.43 -23.90 22.53
CA GLY A 421 33.43 -24.96 22.34
C GLY A 421 32.30 -25.01 23.37
N ASP A 422 31.12 -24.47 23.05
CA ASP A 422 29.94 -25.27 22.63
C ASP A 422 28.67 -24.42 22.61
N ALA A 423 27.96 -24.45 21.48
CA ALA A 423 26.72 -23.73 21.24
C ALA A 423 25.53 -24.51 21.81
N ALA A 424 24.97 -24.02 22.93
CA ALA A 424 23.72 -24.51 23.49
C ALA A 424 22.66 -23.40 23.51
N TRP A 425 21.83 -23.34 22.45
CA TRP A 425 20.56 -22.62 22.48
C TRP A 425 19.59 -23.40 23.36
N GLY A 426 19.36 -22.92 24.58
CA GLY A 426 18.24 -23.39 25.40
C GLY A 426 18.60 -23.99 26.76
N LYS A 427 19.29 -23.22 27.60
CA LYS A 427 19.10 -23.25 29.06
C LYS A 427 19.33 -21.84 29.60
N SER A 428 18.23 -21.11 29.78
CA SER A 428 18.19 -19.89 30.57
C SER A 428 18.25 -20.26 32.05
N ASP A 429 19.46 -20.55 32.53
CA ASP A 429 19.78 -20.57 33.96
C ASP A 429 20.60 -19.33 34.30
N ALA A 430 19.97 -18.45 35.09
CA ALA A 430 20.59 -17.50 36.01
C ALA A 430 21.76 -16.64 35.48
N ILE A 431 21.45 -15.63 34.68
CA ILE A 431 22.16 -14.34 34.74
C ILE A 431 21.74 -13.69 36.07
N ALA A 432 22.34 -14.16 37.16
CA ALA A 432 22.31 -13.48 38.44
C ALA A 432 23.41 -12.41 38.41
N ASN A 433 22.97 -11.16 38.52
CA ASN A 433 23.77 -9.98 38.85
C ASN A 433 24.74 -9.48 37.77
N ASP A 434 24.18 -8.86 36.73
CA ASP A 434 24.79 -7.65 36.18
C ASP A 434 24.23 -6.43 36.94
N PRO A 435 24.94 -5.89 37.96
CA PRO A 435 24.48 -4.74 38.74
C PRO A 435 24.57 -3.40 37.99
N LEU A 436 24.89 -3.38 36.69
CA LEU A 436 25.09 -2.15 35.93
C LEU A 436 24.17 -1.96 34.73
N VAL A 437 23.19 -2.85 34.49
CA VAL A 437 22.06 -2.48 33.62
C VAL A 437 21.13 -1.57 34.46
N PRO A 438 21.07 -0.24 34.21
CA PRO A 438 20.10 0.59 34.89
C PRO A 438 18.73 -0.02 34.59
N GLN A 439 18.06 -0.48 35.64
CA GLN A 439 16.68 -0.93 35.52
C GLN A 439 15.88 0.25 35.00
N VAL A 440 15.63 0.27 33.69
CA VAL A 440 14.69 1.21 33.10
C VAL A 440 13.36 0.85 33.77
N PRO A 441 12.83 1.70 34.67
CA PRO A 441 11.57 1.39 35.32
C PRO A 441 10.56 1.09 34.22
N PRO A 442 9.74 0.04 34.34
CA PRO A 442 8.82 -0.36 33.29
C PRO A 442 8.08 0.90 32.87
N ALA A 443 8.33 1.33 31.63
CA ALA A 443 7.81 2.59 31.14
C ALA A 443 6.30 2.50 31.33
N LYS A 444 5.77 3.28 32.27
CA LYS A 444 4.33 3.33 32.52
C LYS A 444 3.72 3.68 31.16
N LEU A 445 3.11 2.70 30.50
CA LEU A 445 2.41 2.89 29.24
C LEU A 445 1.35 3.94 29.54
N LYS A 446 1.67 5.19 29.20
CA LYS A 446 0.75 6.31 29.35
C LYS A 446 -0.27 6.13 28.25
N PHE A 447 -1.34 5.38 28.54
CA PHE A 447 -2.50 5.36 27.67
C PHE A 447 -3.02 6.79 27.59
N ALA A 448 -2.89 7.39 26.41
CA ALA A 448 -3.51 8.68 26.16
C ALA A 448 -5.01 8.53 26.44
N PRO A 449 -5.64 9.48 27.15
CA PRO A 449 -7.07 9.41 27.42
C PRO A 449 -7.80 9.28 26.09
N GLN A 450 -8.64 8.27 25.95
CA GLN A 450 -9.39 8.06 24.71
C GLN A 450 -10.35 9.25 24.49
N PRO A 451 -10.43 9.78 23.26
CA PRO A 451 -11.35 10.87 22.94
C PRO A 451 -12.79 10.40 23.18
N THR A 452 -13.60 11.27 23.76
CA THR A 452 -15.05 11.06 23.91
C THR A 452 -15.83 11.79 22.82
N LEU A 453 -17.07 11.40 22.57
CA LEU A 453 -17.93 12.08 21.58
C LEU A 453 -18.08 13.58 21.92
N THR A 454 -18.21 13.92 23.21
CA THR A 454 -18.34 15.31 23.67
C THR A 454 -17.06 16.11 23.44
N THR A 455 -15.87 15.51 23.61
CA THR A 455 -14.60 16.21 23.35
C THR A 455 -14.37 16.47 21.86
N LEU A 456 -14.84 15.56 21.00
CA LEU A 456 -14.61 15.66 19.56
C LEU A 456 -15.67 16.51 18.84
N LEU A 457 -16.94 16.32 19.19
CA LEU A 457 -18.07 16.97 18.52
C LEU A 457 -18.63 18.16 19.31
N GLY A 458 -18.23 18.34 20.57
CA GLY A 458 -18.92 19.22 21.51
C GLY A 458 -20.23 18.59 22.00
N PRO A 459 -21.10 19.38 22.66
CA PRO A 459 -22.45 18.95 23.01
C PRO A 459 -23.20 18.47 21.76
N THR A 460 -23.54 17.19 21.71
CA THR A 460 -24.21 16.56 20.56
C THR A 460 -25.34 15.65 21.02
N ALA A 461 -26.42 15.60 20.25
CA ALA A 461 -27.53 14.66 20.47
C ALA A 461 -27.27 13.28 19.84
N LEU A 462 -26.07 13.03 19.30
CA LEU A 462 -25.72 11.75 18.66
C LEU A 462 -25.99 10.53 19.57
N PRO A 463 -25.50 10.47 20.82
CA PRO A 463 -25.87 9.43 21.79
C PRO A 463 -27.36 9.18 22.02
N LEU A 464 -28.18 10.22 21.86
CA LEU A 464 -29.62 10.18 22.16
C LEU A 464 -30.45 9.80 20.92
N THR A 465 -29.95 10.13 19.74
CA THR A 465 -30.66 9.95 18.47
C THR A 465 -30.21 8.71 17.71
N HIS A 466 -29.02 8.19 18.01
CA HIS A 466 -28.42 7.06 17.31
C HIS A 466 -27.94 5.99 18.28
N ALA A 467 -27.96 4.74 17.80
CA ALA A 467 -27.43 3.57 18.46
C ALA A 467 -26.70 2.68 17.44
N PRO A 468 -25.84 1.74 17.88
CA PRO A 468 -25.25 0.75 17.01
C PRO A 468 -26.34 -0.10 16.33
N GLY A 469 -26.33 -0.12 15.00
CA GLY A 469 -27.24 -0.89 14.16
C GLY A 469 -26.62 -2.20 13.71
N ILE A 470 -26.48 -2.36 12.40
CA ILE A 470 -25.81 -3.51 11.80
C ILE A 470 -24.32 -3.46 12.13
N VAL A 471 -23.79 -4.61 12.55
CA VAL A 471 -22.35 -4.81 12.77
C VAL A 471 -21.89 -5.88 11.80
N GLU A 472 -21.05 -5.53 10.84
CA GLU A 472 -20.50 -6.48 9.87
C GLU A 472 -18.98 -6.54 9.93
N TRP A 473 -18.43 -7.72 9.71
CA TRP A 473 -17.02 -7.93 9.44
C TRP A 473 -16.87 -8.24 7.95
N SER A 474 -16.11 -7.42 7.23
CA SER A 474 -16.00 -7.54 5.76
C SER A 474 -14.73 -6.88 5.22
N LEU A 475 -14.22 -7.42 4.09
CA LEU A 475 -13.24 -6.75 3.24
C LEU A 475 -13.98 -5.89 2.21
N ARG A 476 -13.72 -4.58 2.22
CA ARG A 476 -14.34 -3.60 1.32
C ARG A 476 -13.30 -2.78 0.57
N ARG A 477 -13.62 -2.40 -0.66
CA ARG A 477 -12.81 -1.52 -1.52
C ARG A 477 -13.20 -0.07 -1.30
N ILE A 478 -12.20 0.81 -1.22
CA ILE A 478 -12.39 2.25 -1.24
C ILE A 478 -12.85 2.66 -2.62
N LYS A 479 -14.14 2.98 -2.76
CA LYS A 479 -14.72 3.45 -4.02
C LYS A 479 -14.44 4.94 -4.23
N SER A 480 -14.65 5.75 -3.18
CA SER A 480 -14.39 7.19 -3.24
C SER A 480 -14.23 7.81 -1.85
N VAL A 481 -13.51 8.92 -1.79
CA VAL A 481 -13.37 9.78 -0.60
C VAL A 481 -13.91 11.15 -0.97
N SER A 482 -14.88 11.67 -0.22
CA SER A 482 -15.48 12.98 -0.49
C SER A 482 -15.34 13.92 0.70
N ALA A 483 -14.96 15.16 0.40
CA ALA A 483 -14.85 16.23 1.38
C ALA A 483 -16.24 16.62 1.95
N PRO A 484 -16.27 17.16 3.19
CA PRO A 484 -17.47 17.73 3.78
C PRO A 484 -18.12 18.77 2.87
N PRO A 485 -19.45 18.76 2.66
CA PRO A 485 -20.13 19.81 1.91
C PRO A 485 -20.08 21.14 2.66
N SER A 486 -19.86 22.25 1.94
CA SER A 486 -19.74 23.59 2.54
C SER A 486 -21.07 24.20 3.03
N ALA A 487 -22.21 23.64 2.64
CA ALA A 487 -23.52 24.21 2.93
C ALA A 487 -24.25 23.44 4.05
N VAL A 488 -24.63 24.15 5.10
CA VAL A 488 -25.44 23.61 6.21
C VAL A 488 -26.91 23.92 5.95
N SER A 489 -27.74 22.89 5.75
CA SER A 489 -29.20 23.06 5.85
C SER A 489 -29.63 23.00 7.32
N GLN A 490 -30.66 23.74 7.72
CA GLN A 490 -31.27 23.58 9.04
C GLN A 490 -32.19 22.36 9.06
N GLY A 491 -32.17 21.61 10.15
CA GLY A 491 -33.02 20.44 10.38
C GLY A 491 -33.04 20.13 11.87
N GLU A 492 -33.93 19.23 12.28
CA GLU A 492 -34.17 18.89 13.68
C GLU A 492 -33.94 17.39 13.94
N GLY A 493 -33.73 17.02 15.20
CA GLY A 493 -33.57 15.61 15.60
C GLY A 493 -32.34 14.90 15.01
N ALA A 494 -32.51 13.63 14.62
CA ALA A 494 -31.44 12.78 14.09
C ALA A 494 -30.85 13.34 12.78
N GLU A 495 -31.68 13.91 11.91
CA GLU A 495 -31.21 14.51 10.65
C GLU A 495 -30.28 15.71 10.87
N ALA A 496 -30.53 16.49 11.93
CA ALA A 496 -29.66 17.60 12.31
C ALA A 496 -28.27 17.11 12.72
N VAL A 497 -28.23 16.01 13.48
CA VAL A 497 -27.00 15.36 13.95
C VAL A 497 -26.20 14.81 12.77
N GLU A 498 -26.83 14.04 11.90
CA GLU A 498 -26.18 13.48 10.70
C GLU A 498 -25.60 14.56 9.82
N ARG A 499 -26.33 15.67 9.62
CA ARG A 499 -25.84 16.80 8.84
C ARG A 499 -24.68 17.51 9.51
N ALA A 500 -24.71 17.66 10.84
CA ALA A 500 -23.58 18.20 11.58
C ALA A 500 -22.33 17.30 11.41
N LEU A 501 -22.51 15.98 11.40
CA LEU A 501 -21.43 15.04 11.08
C LEU A 501 -20.92 15.21 9.65
N GLU A 502 -21.81 15.27 8.65
CA GLU A 502 -21.46 15.49 7.24
C GLU A 502 -20.60 16.74 7.04
N THR A 503 -20.93 17.84 7.74
CA THR A 503 -20.22 19.12 7.59
C THR A 503 -18.83 19.13 8.22
N ARG A 504 -18.51 18.14 9.06
CA ARG A 504 -17.24 18.07 9.81
C ARG A 504 -16.35 16.92 9.35
N MET A 505 -16.95 15.82 8.92
CA MET A 505 -16.27 14.56 8.60
C MET A 505 -16.27 14.30 7.10
N HIS A 506 -15.19 13.67 6.62
CA HIS A 506 -15.13 13.18 5.25
C HIS A 506 -15.97 11.91 5.14
N ARG A 507 -16.55 11.70 3.95
CA ARG A 507 -17.30 10.47 3.65
C ARG A 507 -16.44 9.55 2.81
N LEU A 508 -16.19 8.37 3.35
CA LEU A 508 -15.51 7.26 2.73
C LEU A 508 -16.55 6.26 2.24
N VAL A 509 -16.74 6.16 0.92
CA VAL A 509 -17.67 5.19 0.33
C VAL A 509 -16.92 3.89 0.06
N LEU A 510 -17.38 2.81 0.69
CA LEU A 510 -16.78 1.48 0.60
C LEU A 510 -17.72 0.50 -0.10
N GLU A 511 -17.27 -0.10 -1.18
CA GLU A 511 -18.00 -1.15 -1.89
C GLU A 511 -17.50 -2.55 -1.48
N PRO A 512 -18.33 -3.60 -1.54
CA PRO A 512 -17.89 -4.96 -1.26
C PRO A 512 -16.72 -5.37 -2.17
N TRP A 513 -15.66 -5.94 -1.59
CA TRP A 513 -14.58 -6.51 -2.40
C TRP A 513 -14.96 -7.92 -2.83
N VAL A 514 -15.34 -8.10 -4.09
CA VAL A 514 -15.67 -9.42 -4.65
C VAL A 514 -14.49 -10.00 -5.43
N GLY A 515 -14.18 -11.28 -5.25
CA GLY A 515 -13.14 -11.99 -6.01
C GLY A 515 -12.32 -12.98 -5.18
N PRO A 516 -11.27 -13.60 -5.77
CA PRO A 516 -10.40 -14.57 -5.09
C PRO A 516 -9.77 -14.02 -3.81
N ALA A 517 -9.40 -12.73 -3.83
CA ALA A 517 -8.92 -11.96 -2.68
C ALA A 517 -9.87 -11.99 -1.47
N ALA A 518 -11.17 -12.09 -1.72
CA ALA A 518 -12.21 -12.05 -0.70
C ALA A 518 -12.54 -13.43 -0.13
N ALA A 519 -12.05 -14.53 -0.73
CA ALA A 519 -12.35 -15.88 -0.28
C ALA A 519 -11.90 -16.13 1.18
N ALA A 520 -10.78 -15.51 1.59
CA ALA A 520 -10.29 -15.57 2.96
C ALA A 520 -11.03 -14.65 3.95
N SER A 521 -11.95 -13.80 3.46
CA SER A 521 -12.65 -12.82 4.29
C SER A 521 -14.09 -12.65 3.83
N ALA A 522 -14.79 -13.79 3.69
CA ALA A 522 -16.20 -13.82 3.37
C ALA A 522 -16.96 -12.95 4.39
N PRO A 523 -17.71 -11.95 3.91
CA PRO A 523 -18.22 -10.94 4.79
C PRO A 523 -19.43 -11.51 5.55
N HIS A 524 -19.50 -11.22 6.85
CA HIS A 524 -20.53 -11.77 7.72
C HIS A 524 -20.97 -10.76 8.78
N VAL A 525 -22.20 -10.90 9.24
CA VAL A 525 -22.76 -10.05 10.28
C VAL A 525 -22.43 -10.65 11.65
N LEU A 526 -21.94 -9.81 12.57
CA LEU A 526 -21.58 -10.24 13.91
C LEU A 526 -22.80 -10.38 14.81
N ARG A 527 -22.69 -11.24 15.84
CA ARG A 527 -23.74 -11.45 16.85
C ARG A 527 -24.07 -10.19 17.65
N SER A 528 -23.16 -9.21 17.69
CA SER A 528 -23.34 -7.90 18.31
C SER A 528 -24.22 -6.95 17.49
N SER A 529 -24.66 -7.37 16.30
CA SER A 529 -25.55 -6.60 15.42
C SER A 529 -26.98 -6.52 15.98
N ASN A 530 -27.53 -5.32 16.04
CA ASN A 530 -28.92 -5.06 16.45
C ASN A 530 -29.85 -4.73 15.25
N GLY A 531 -29.32 -4.72 14.03
CA GLY A 531 -30.08 -4.35 12.82
C GLY A 531 -30.77 -5.54 12.14
N ALA A 532 -31.88 -5.25 11.45
CA ALA A 532 -32.58 -6.22 10.61
C ALA A 532 -31.73 -6.64 9.41
N LEU A 533 -31.51 -7.94 9.24
CA LEU A 533 -30.76 -8.54 8.13
C LEU A 533 -31.69 -9.10 7.05
N ALA A 534 -31.26 -9.07 5.79
CA ALA A 534 -31.87 -9.93 4.77
C ALA A 534 -31.59 -11.40 5.15
N PRO A 535 -32.58 -12.32 5.14
CA PRO A 535 -33.28 -12.70 3.90
C PRO A 535 -34.74 -13.12 4.18
N ALA A 536 -35.66 -12.18 4.38
CA ALA A 536 -37.00 -12.57 4.85
C ALA A 536 -38.11 -11.92 4.01
N VAL A 537 -38.65 -12.75 3.11
CA VAL A 537 -40.02 -12.73 2.56
C VAL A 537 -40.60 -11.33 2.31
N ALA A 538 -40.55 -10.89 1.04
CA ALA A 538 -41.28 -9.75 0.48
C ALA A 538 -41.53 -8.60 1.47
N ALA A 539 -40.45 -7.89 1.84
CA ALA A 539 -40.53 -6.70 2.68
C ALA A 539 -41.59 -5.75 2.12
N SER A 540 -42.48 -5.28 3.01
CA SER A 540 -43.46 -4.24 2.69
C SER A 540 -42.73 -3.03 2.07
N PRO A 541 -43.26 -2.40 1.00
CA PRO A 541 -42.61 -1.30 0.29
C PRO A 541 -42.32 -0.06 1.14
N GLU A 542 -42.81 -0.02 2.39
CA GLU A 542 -42.57 1.05 3.36
C GLU A 542 -41.36 0.81 4.28
N GLN A 543 -40.81 -0.41 4.38
CA GLN A 543 -39.66 -0.66 5.24
C GLN A 543 -38.33 -0.31 4.56
N PRO A 544 -37.33 0.18 5.31
CA PRO A 544 -35.99 0.39 4.79
C PRO A 544 -35.46 -0.91 4.17
N LYS A 545 -34.87 -0.82 2.96
CA LYS A 545 -34.26 -1.98 2.30
C LYS A 545 -33.30 -2.67 3.30
N PRO A 546 -33.45 -3.99 3.54
CA PRO A 546 -32.48 -4.76 4.30
C PRO A 546 -31.08 -4.61 3.69
N HIS A 547 -30.06 -4.45 4.55
CA HIS A 547 -28.67 -4.31 4.11
C HIS A 547 -28.15 -5.64 3.57
N ASP A 548 -27.67 -5.64 2.34
CA ASP A 548 -27.00 -6.77 1.71
C ASP A 548 -25.48 -6.57 1.77
N VAL A 549 -24.83 -7.31 2.67
CA VAL A 549 -23.39 -7.21 2.93
C VAL A 549 -22.55 -7.44 1.67
N LEU A 550 -23.03 -8.24 0.71
CA LEU A 550 -22.30 -8.60 -0.50
C LEU A 550 -22.47 -7.60 -1.65
N ARG A 551 -23.46 -6.71 -1.58
CA ARG A 551 -23.83 -5.83 -2.69
C ARG A 551 -23.89 -4.36 -2.31
N ASP A 552 -24.31 -4.05 -1.10
CA ASP A 552 -24.56 -2.68 -0.70
C ASP A 552 -23.25 -1.97 -0.31
N GLU A 553 -23.15 -0.73 -0.76
CA GLU A 553 -22.09 0.21 -0.38
C GLU A 553 -22.36 0.75 1.02
N ILE A 554 -21.30 0.98 1.79
CA ILE A 554 -21.39 1.66 3.09
C ILE A 554 -20.68 3.02 3.03
N THR A 555 -21.19 3.99 3.78
CA THR A 555 -20.56 5.32 3.89
C THR A 555 -20.00 5.48 5.30
N VAL A 556 -18.68 5.34 5.40
CA VAL A 556 -17.95 5.50 6.66
C VAL A 556 -17.58 6.98 6.85
N LEU A 557 -17.79 7.50 8.05
CA LEU A 557 -17.36 8.85 8.41
C LEU A 557 -15.95 8.80 8.98
N VAL A 558 -15.05 9.62 8.44
CA VAL A 558 -13.64 9.68 8.87
C VAL A 558 -13.16 11.12 9.07
N GLU A 559 -12.19 11.30 9.96
CA GLU A 559 -11.56 12.59 10.20
C GLU A 559 -10.80 13.13 8.98
N PRO A 560 -10.75 14.46 8.78
CA PRO A 560 -10.00 15.07 7.69
C PRO A 560 -8.53 14.65 7.57
N LYS A 561 -7.87 14.39 8.70
CA LYS A 561 -6.46 13.97 8.72
C LYS A 561 -6.27 12.59 8.07
N VAL A 562 -7.22 11.69 8.26
CA VAL A 562 -7.17 10.33 7.72
C VAL A 562 -7.59 10.31 6.26
N ALA A 563 -8.54 11.17 5.87
CA ALA A 563 -9.04 11.23 4.50
C ALA A 563 -7.94 11.43 3.44
N GLY A 564 -6.88 12.18 3.75
CA GLY A 564 -5.74 12.40 2.85
C GLY A 564 -4.82 11.19 2.66
N LEU A 565 -4.93 10.17 3.51
CA LEU A 565 -4.16 8.93 3.44
C LEU A 565 -4.87 7.84 2.62
N LEU A 566 -6.19 7.96 2.46
CA LEU A 566 -7.03 6.95 1.83
C LEU A 566 -6.99 7.09 0.30
N CYS A 567 -6.62 6.00 -0.39
CA CYS A 567 -6.57 5.95 -1.84
C CYS A 567 -7.71 5.08 -2.41
N ALA A 568 -8.38 5.58 -3.46
CA ALA A 568 -9.39 4.80 -4.17
C ALA A 568 -8.78 3.52 -4.78
N GLY A 569 -9.50 2.42 -4.69
CA GLY A 569 -9.06 1.10 -5.15
C GLY A 569 -8.43 0.24 -4.06
N MET A 570 -7.85 0.80 -3.00
CA MET A 570 -7.31 0.02 -1.87
C MET A 570 -8.44 -0.68 -1.09
N GLY A 571 -8.12 -1.79 -0.45
CA GLY A 571 -9.07 -2.56 0.35
C GLY A 571 -8.81 -2.42 1.85
N LEU A 572 -9.89 -2.37 2.62
CA LEU A 572 -9.89 -2.33 4.07
C LEU A 572 -10.72 -3.51 4.58
N CYS A 573 -10.17 -4.32 5.46
CA CYS A 573 -10.86 -5.41 6.13
C CYS A 573 -10.94 -5.09 7.62
N GLY A 574 -12.15 -5.14 8.15
CA GLY A 574 -12.41 -4.75 9.52
C GLY A 574 -13.86 -4.99 9.93
N THR A 575 -14.17 -4.51 11.14
CA THR A 575 -15.52 -4.47 11.68
C THR A 575 -16.12 -3.08 11.47
N TRP A 576 -17.23 -3.03 10.73
CA TRP A 576 -17.98 -1.82 10.42
C TRP A 576 -19.26 -1.79 11.23
N VAL A 577 -19.55 -0.64 11.85
CA VAL A 577 -20.75 -0.48 12.67
C VAL A 577 -21.60 0.64 12.10
N GLN A 578 -22.86 0.32 11.82
CA GLN A 578 -23.86 1.27 11.37
C GLN A 578 -24.27 2.19 12.52
N LEU A 579 -24.31 3.50 12.26
CA LEU A 579 -24.99 4.50 13.07
C LEU A 579 -26.49 4.47 12.72
N ALA A 580 -27.26 3.61 13.39
CA ALA A 580 -28.71 3.53 13.18
C ALA A 580 -29.43 4.57 14.05
N ARG A 581 -30.48 5.20 13.52
CA ARG A 581 -31.35 6.06 14.33
C ARG A 581 -32.12 5.19 15.31
N VAL A 582 -32.27 5.63 16.56
CA VAL A 582 -33.02 4.89 17.58
C VAL A 582 -34.47 4.64 17.13
N GLN A 583 -35.07 5.64 16.45
CA GLN A 583 -36.43 5.57 15.91
C GLN A 583 -36.61 4.45 14.86
N ASP A 584 -35.55 4.13 14.10
CA ASP A 584 -35.61 3.09 13.08
C ASP A 584 -35.51 1.67 13.70
N GLN A 585 -34.98 1.55 14.92
CA GLN A 585 -34.80 0.27 15.62
C GLN A 585 -36.06 -0.19 16.37
N GLU A 586 -36.83 0.75 16.92
CA GLU A 586 -37.99 0.42 17.77
C GLU A 586 -39.19 -0.09 16.98
N GLY A 587 -39.10 -0.17 15.64
CA GLY A 587 -40.21 -0.62 14.79
C GLY A 587 -41.46 0.25 14.92
N VAL A 588 -41.32 1.45 15.48
CA VAL A 588 -42.42 2.43 15.59
C VAL A 588 -42.76 2.81 14.16
N GLU A 589 -43.95 2.37 13.70
CA GLU A 589 -44.42 2.65 12.35
C GLU A 589 -44.32 4.15 12.08
N PHE A 590 -43.53 4.53 11.08
CA PHE A 590 -43.25 5.91 10.66
C PHE A 590 -44.51 6.66 10.19
N GLN A 591 -45.70 6.06 10.32
CA GLN A 591 -46.97 6.55 9.80
C GLN A 591 -47.49 7.78 10.56
N ASP A 592 -47.10 8.00 11.82
CA ASP A 592 -47.68 9.09 12.62
C ASP A 592 -46.96 10.45 12.50
N ALA A 593 -45.70 10.49 12.07
CA ALA A 593 -44.92 11.74 12.05
C ALA A 593 -45.17 12.64 10.83
N CYS A 594 -45.83 12.13 9.77
CA CYS A 594 -46.06 12.87 8.53
C CYS A 594 -47.54 13.19 8.26
N VAL A 595 -48.44 12.92 9.22
CA VAL A 595 -49.84 13.32 9.12
C VAL A 595 -49.93 14.79 9.54
N GLU A 596 -49.88 15.70 8.56
CA GLU A 596 -50.29 17.09 8.81
C GLU A 596 -51.74 17.10 9.34
N ALA A 597 -52.09 18.11 10.15
CA ALA A 597 -53.40 18.23 10.81
C ALA A 597 -54.60 18.13 9.86
N ASP A 598 -54.39 18.28 8.55
CA ASP A 598 -55.39 18.16 7.48
C ASP A 598 -55.56 16.74 6.90
N GLY A 599 -54.89 15.72 7.44
CA GLY A 599 -55.10 14.31 7.08
C GLY A 599 -54.60 13.90 5.67
N LYS A 600 -53.89 14.77 4.96
CA LYS A 600 -53.31 14.45 3.64
C LYS A 600 -51.87 13.97 3.76
N LYS A 601 -51.61 12.72 3.37
CA LYS A 601 -50.26 12.16 3.25
C LYS A 601 -49.47 12.94 2.19
N LYS A 602 -48.46 13.72 2.60
CA LYS A 602 -47.56 14.42 1.68
C LYS A 602 -46.54 13.42 1.13
N ALA A 603 -46.49 13.27 -0.19
CA ALA A 603 -45.49 12.41 -0.82
C ALA A 603 -44.08 13.00 -0.60
N LEU A 604 -43.20 12.21 0.03
CA LEU A 604 -41.78 12.56 0.18
C LEU A 604 -41.15 12.76 -1.20
N THR A 605 -40.33 13.81 -1.35
CA THR A 605 -39.59 14.03 -2.58
C THR A 605 -38.55 12.93 -2.79
N LYS A 606 -38.18 12.64 -4.05
CA LYS A 606 -37.14 11.65 -4.38
C LYS A 606 -35.82 11.91 -3.64
N ALA A 607 -35.46 13.19 -3.45
CA ALA A 607 -34.27 13.59 -2.70
C ALA A 607 -34.37 13.25 -1.21
N GLN A 608 -35.54 13.48 -0.58
CA GLN A 608 -35.77 13.07 0.81
C GLN A 608 -35.75 11.55 0.97
N LYS A 609 -36.37 10.81 0.05
CA LYS A 609 -36.34 9.34 0.06
C LYS A 609 -34.92 8.79 -0.13
N ALA A 610 -34.10 9.42 -0.97
CA ALA A 610 -32.69 9.06 -1.13
C ALA A 610 -31.87 9.37 0.14
N ARG A 611 -32.14 10.49 0.82
CA ARG A 611 -31.46 10.86 2.08
C ARG A 611 -31.84 9.96 3.25
N LEU A 612 -33.11 9.55 3.35
CA LEU A 612 -33.57 8.55 4.33
C LEU A 612 -32.87 7.19 4.14
N GLY A 613 -32.29 6.93 2.96
CA GLY A 613 -31.50 5.72 2.70
C GLY A 613 -30.02 5.84 3.06
N LEU A 614 -29.49 7.04 3.34
CA LEU A 614 -28.07 7.21 3.68
C LEU A 614 -27.84 6.75 5.11
N ARG A 615 -27.09 5.66 5.26
CA ARG A 615 -26.69 5.09 6.54
C ARG A 615 -25.21 5.36 6.74
N TYR A 616 -24.88 6.07 7.81
CA TYR A 616 -23.49 6.32 8.19
C TYR A 616 -22.93 5.16 9.00
N TRP A 617 -21.62 4.96 8.88
CA TRP A 617 -20.88 3.90 9.54
C TRP A 617 -19.62 4.47 10.21
N TYR A 618 -19.12 3.77 11.22
CA TYR A 618 -17.81 4.01 11.80
C TYR A 618 -16.99 2.71 11.85
N ILE A 619 -15.68 2.83 12.07
CA ILE A 619 -14.74 1.71 12.07
C ILE A 619 -14.56 1.22 13.51
N ASP A 620 -15.05 0.04 13.85
CA ASP A 620 -14.85 -0.51 15.20
C ASP A 620 -13.47 -1.17 15.33
N GLU A 621 -13.03 -1.87 14.29
CA GLU A 621 -11.70 -2.49 14.25
C GLU A 621 -11.21 -2.57 12.81
N LEU A 622 -9.95 -2.19 12.58
CA LEU A 622 -9.28 -2.42 11.29
C LEU A 622 -8.31 -3.59 11.47
N VAL A 623 -8.50 -4.65 10.69
CA VAL A 623 -7.74 -5.90 10.80
C VAL A 623 -6.67 -5.99 9.71
N MET A 624 -6.99 -5.54 8.51
CA MET A 624 -6.09 -5.66 7.36
C MET A 624 -6.34 -4.56 6.35
N ILE A 625 -5.26 -4.11 5.73
CA ILE A 625 -5.27 -3.19 4.59
C ILE A 625 -4.66 -3.97 3.42
N VAL A 626 -5.26 -3.89 2.25
CA VAL A 626 -4.74 -4.50 1.03
C VAL A 626 -4.58 -3.44 -0.07
N PRO A 627 -3.50 -3.50 -0.88
CA PRO A 627 -3.36 -2.65 -2.05
C PRO A 627 -4.44 -2.94 -3.10
N SER A 628 -4.63 -2.00 -4.02
CA SER A 628 -5.61 -2.12 -5.12
C SER A 628 -5.27 -3.23 -6.12
N PHE A 629 -3.99 -3.62 -6.16
CA PHE A 629 -3.44 -4.68 -7.01
C PHE A 629 -3.29 -6.04 -6.30
N TRP A 630 -3.98 -6.26 -5.18
CA TRP A 630 -3.92 -7.51 -4.42
C TRP A 630 -4.10 -8.76 -5.31
N ALA A 631 -3.17 -9.70 -5.19
CA ALA A 631 -3.19 -11.00 -5.86
C ALA A 631 -2.78 -12.08 -4.85
N VAL A 632 -3.24 -13.32 -5.06
CA VAL A 632 -2.95 -14.48 -4.21
C VAL A 632 -2.31 -15.56 -5.05
#